data_AF-A0A2N5YJJ4-F1
#
_entry.id   AF-A0A2N5YJJ4-F1
#
_cell.length_a   1.000
_cell.length_b   1.000
_cell.length_c   1.000
_cell.angle_alpha   90.00
_cell.angle_beta   90.00
_cell.angle_gamma   90.00
#
_symmetry.space_group_name_H-M   'P 1'
#
loop_
_entity.id
_entity.type
_entity.pdbx_description
1 polymer ?
#
loop_
_entity_poly.entity_id
_entity_poly.type
_entity_poly.pdbx_seq_one_letter_code
_entity_poly.pdbx_strand_id
1 'polypeptide(L)'
;MLEKLSKLNIKLSILIFIVFTAIAKPSVAQEEEDSVFNMMDTLLFKTGIKNAFRIKAFNADEQMYSENFDGAIKILKELVKEAPNNYNVNFKLGYCYLKTSLEKHKAIQYLEKAVQGASRNYIPEDLMDTLAPLESYYFLGKAYHINYQFQEAIDTLKYLR
;
A
#
# COMPACT_ATOMS: atom_id res chain seq x y z
N MET A 1 6.06 -21.28 12.64
CA MET A 1 5.30 -20.22 13.37
C MET A 1 3.95 -19.93 12.70
N LEU A 2 3.93 -19.68 11.39
CA LEU A 2 2.71 -19.42 10.60
C LEU A 2 1.66 -20.54 10.64
N GLU A 3 2.09 -21.81 10.65
CA GLU A 3 1.18 -22.96 10.73
C GLU A 3 0.46 -23.09 12.08
N LYS A 4 1.09 -22.61 13.17
CA LYS A 4 0.46 -22.57 14.50
C LYS A 4 -0.59 -21.45 14.59
N LEU A 5 -0.36 -20.32 13.91
CA LEU A 5 -1.30 -19.21 13.84
C LEU A 5 -2.54 -19.57 13.02
N SER A 6 -2.40 -20.31 11.91
CA SER A 6 -3.57 -20.76 11.14
C SER A 6 -4.42 -21.78 11.92
N LYS A 7 -3.77 -22.74 12.58
CA LYS A 7 -4.45 -23.73 13.43
C LYS A 7 -5.16 -23.11 14.63
N LEU A 8 -4.65 -22.01 15.18
CA LEU A 8 -5.27 -21.28 16.29
C LEU A 8 -6.53 -20.52 15.83
N ASN A 9 -6.49 -19.87 14.65
CA ASN A 9 -7.66 -19.19 14.06
C ASN A 9 -8.78 -20.18 13.72
N ILE A 10 -8.45 -21.36 13.17
CA ILE A 10 -9.45 -22.38 12.85
C ILE A 10 -10.15 -22.87 14.13
N LYS A 11 -9.39 -23.13 15.20
CA LYS A 11 -9.97 -23.55 16.49
C LYS A 11 -10.84 -22.47 17.13
N LEU A 12 -10.46 -21.20 17.00
CA LEU A 12 -11.23 -20.07 17.54
C LEU A 12 -12.56 -19.88 16.80
N SER A 13 -12.57 -20.00 15.46
CA SER A 13 -13.80 -19.99 14.65
C SER A 13 -14.75 -21.14 14.99
N ILE A 14 -14.22 -22.36 15.17
CA ILE A 14 -15.03 -23.53 15.54
C ILE A 14 -15.64 -23.37 16.93
N LEU A 15 -14.88 -22.80 17.88
CA LEU A 15 -15.39 -22.58 19.23
C LEU A 15 -16.49 -21.51 19.27
N ILE A 16 -16.35 -20.43 18.50
CA ILE A 16 -17.39 -19.39 18.35
C ILE A 16 -18.66 -19.98 17.72
N PHE A 17 -18.51 -20.84 16.70
CA PHE A 17 -19.64 -21.52 16.05
C PHE A 17 -20.40 -22.44 17.02
N ILE A 18 -19.67 -23.20 17.85
CA ILE A 18 -20.28 -24.10 18.87
C ILE A 18 -21.01 -23.30 19.96
N VAL A 19 -20.45 -22.18 20.42
CA VAL A 19 -21.06 -21.35 21.48
C VAL A 19 -22.34 -20.67 20.98
N PHE A 20 -22.44 -20.34 19.69
CA PHE A 20 -23.61 -19.65 19.12
C PHE A 20 -24.83 -20.58 18.93
N THR A 21 -24.60 -21.85 18.57
CA THR A 21 -25.69 -22.84 18.39
C THR A 21 -26.43 -23.22 19.68
N ALA A 22 -25.84 -22.91 20.86
CA ALA A 22 -26.37 -23.37 22.13
C ALA A 22 -27.44 -22.45 22.77
N ILE A 23 -27.73 -21.24 22.23
CA ILE A 23 -28.46 -20.20 23.00
C ILE A 23 -29.71 -19.61 22.31
N ALA A 24 -29.98 -19.77 21.01
CA ALA A 24 -31.01 -18.98 20.30
C ALA A 24 -32.20 -19.76 19.67
N LYS A 25 -33.38 -19.12 19.65
CA LYS A 25 -34.60 -19.59 18.94
C LYS A 25 -34.41 -19.50 17.42
N PRO A 26 -34.94 -20.46 16.64
CA PRO A 26 -34.49 -20.74 15.27
C PRO A 26 -34.76 -19.66 14.21
N SER A 27 -35.75 -18.76 14.36
CA SER A 27 -36.09 -17.78 13.31
C SER A 27 -35.28 -16.48 13.34
N VAL A 28 -34.74 -16.08 14.49
CA VAL A 28 -33.87 -14.89 14.64
C VAL A 28 -32.40 -15.27 14.47
N ALA A 29 -32.05 -16.54 14.74
CA ALA A 29 -30.69 -17.06 14.62
C ALA A 29 -30.16 -17.12 13.17
N GLN A 30 -31.04 -17.37 12.19
CA GLN A 30 -30.60 -17.55 10.79
C GLN A 30 -30.11 -16.23 10.15
N GLU A 31 -30.80 -15.11 10.39
CA GLU A 31 -30.38 -13.80 9.86
C GLU A 31 -29.08 -13.30 10.49
N GLU A 32 -28.86 -13.60 11.78
CA GLU A 32 -27.60 -13.28 12.47
C GLU A 32 -26.44 -14.17 11.98
N GLU A 33 -26.69 -15.46 11.70
CA GLU A 33 -25.70 -16.40 11.17
C GLU A 33 -25.23 -16.01 9.76
N ASP A 34 -26.16 -15.68 8.86
CA ASP A 34 -25.86 -15.23 7.50
C ASP A 34 -25.05 -13.92 7.51
N SER A 35 -25.34 -13.01 8.44
CA SER A 35 -24.60 -11.76 8.61
C SER A 35 -23.15 -11.99 9.08
N VAL A 36 -22.95 -12.88 10.05
CA VAL A 36 -21.62 -13.26 10.56
C VAL A 36 -20.80 -13.98 9.48
N PHE A 37 -21.42 -14.87 8.71
CA PHE A 37 -20.77 -15.57 7.60
C PHE A 37 -20.30 -14.58 6.52
N ASN A 38 -21.15 -13.65 6.09
CA ASN A 38 -20.78 -12.61 5.13
C ASN A 38 -19.66 -11.69 5.64
N MET A 39 -19.67 -11.36 6.93
CA MET A 39 -18.60 -10.59 7.55
C MET A 39 -17.28 -11.37 7.55
N MET A 40 -17.31 -12.66 7.86
CA MET A 40 -16.14 -13.54 7.84
C MET A 40 -15.57 -13.70 6.43
N ASP A 41 -16.41 -13.95 5.42
CA ASP A 41 -15.99 -14.01 4.02
C ASP A 41 -15.37 -12.69 3.55
N THR A 42 -15.99 -11.57 3.93
CA THR A 42 -15.44 -10.24 3.67
C THR A 42 -14.07 -10.05 4.33
N LEU A 43 -13.88 -10.53 5.57
CA LEU A 43 -12.62 -10.44 6.29
C LEU A 43 -11.55 -11.34 5.68
N LEU A 44 -11.89 -12.58 5.31
CA LEU A 44 -10.99 -13.52 4.65
C LEU A 44 -10.53 -12.96 3.30
N PHE A 45 -11.47 -12.43 2.51
CA PHE A 45 -11.18 -11.77 1.25
C PHE A 45 -10.27 -10.55 1.43
N LYS A 46 -10.59 -9.64 2.36
CA LYS A 46 -9.74 -8.48 2.69
C LYS A 46 -8.34 -8.87 3.15
N THR A 47 -8.23 -9.94 3.94
CA THR A 47 -6.95 -10.47 4.41
C THR A 47 -6.14 -11.05 3.25
N GLY A 48 -6.80 -11.77 2.34
CA GLY A 48 -6.20 -12.26 1.09
C GLY A 48 -5.65 -11.12 0.22
N ILE A 49 -6.45 -10.07 0.01
CA ILE A 49 -6.02 -8.87 -0.73
C ILE A 49 -4.83 -8.20 -0.04
N LYS A 50 -4.90 -7.99 1.28
CA LYS A 50 -3.81 -7.36 2.03
C LYS A 50 -2.52 -8.16 1.90
N ASN A 51 -2.60 -9.48 1.91
CA ASN A 51 -1.44 -10.35 1.69
C ASN A 51 -0.89 -10.24 0.26
N ALA A 52 -1.76 -10.24 -0.76
CA ALA A 52 -1.34 -10.09 -2.15
C ALA A 52 -0.67 -8.73 -2.41
N PHE A 53 -1.25 -7.65 -1.89
CA PHE A 53 -0.68 -6.31 -1.96
C PHE A 53 0.71 -6.26 -1.32
N ARG A 54 0.85 -6.82 -0.11
CA ARG A 54 2.13 -6.88 0.61
C ARG A 54 3.21 -7.64 -0.18
N ILE A 55 2.86 -8.76 -0.82
CA ILE A 55 3.80 -9.53 -1.64
C ILE A 55 4.25 -8.72 -2.86
N LYS A 56 3.32 -8.04 -3.54
CA LYS A 56 3.65 -7.14 -4.65
C LYS A 56 4.55 -5.99 -4.19
N ALA A 57 4.23 -5.35 -3.06
CA ALA A 57 5.04 -4.27 -2.50
C ALA A 57 6.46 -4.74 -2.17
N PHE A 58 6.60 -5.91 -1.53
CA PHE A 58 7.90 -6.53 -1.28
C PHE A 58 8.69 -6.77 -2.56
N ASN A 59 8.06 -7.39 -3.58
CA ASN A 59 8.71 -7.65 -4.86
C ASN A 59 9.12 -6.36 -5.57
N ALA A 60 8.32 -5.29 -5.48
CA ALA A 60 8.70 -3.99 -6.03
C ALA A 60 9.95 -3.43 -5.34
N ASP A 61 10.03 -3.51 -4.01
CA ASP A 61 11.18 -3.05 -3.24
C ASP A 61 12.46 -3.85 -3.58
N GLU A 62 12.36 -5.16 -3.75
CA GLU A 62 13.49 -6.00 -4.21
C GLU A 62 14.00 -5.60 -5.60
N GLN A 63 13.09 -5.28 -6.53
CA GLN A 63 13.45 -4.79 -7.86
C GLN A 63 14.11 -3.41 -7.78
N MET A 64 13.61 -2.51 -6.91
CA MET A 64 14.23 -1.21 -6.66
C MET A 64 15.63 -1.33 -6.06
N TYR A 65 15.80 -2.23 -5.09
CA TYR A 65 17.09 -2.51 -4.46
C TYR A 65 18.11 -3.07 -5.46
N SER A 66 17.65 -3.90 -6.39
CA SER A 66 18.47 -4.44 -7.48
C SER A 66 18.65 -3.46 -8.67
N GLU A 67 18.22 -2.20 -8.52
CA GLU A 67 18.22 -1.16 -9.56
C GLU A 67 17.47 -1.51 -10.86
N ASN A 68 16.63 -2.56 -10.83
CA ASN A 68 15.73 -2.90 -11.94
C ASN A 68 14.46 -2.05 -11.89
N PHE A 69 14.61 -0.75 -12.18
CA PHE A 69 13.52 0.23 -12.10
C PHE A 69 12.36 -0.08 -13.05
N ASP A 70 12.63 -0.64 -14.24
CA ASP A 70 11.58 -1.04 -15.18
C ASP A 70 10.72 -2.18 -14.62
N GLY A 71 11.35 -3.14 -13.94
CA GLY A 71 10.66 -4.21 -13.20
C GLY A 71 9.81 -3.65 -12.07
N ALA A 72 10.38 -2.77 -11.25
CA ALA A 72 9.67 -2.11 -10.15
C ALA A 72 8.46 -1.30 -10.64
N ILE A 73 8.62 -0.51 -11.73
CA ILE A 73 7.56 0.31 -12.32
C ILE A 73 6.37 -0.56 -12.74
N LYS A 74 6.60 -1.72 -13.35
CA LYS A 74 5.51 -2.63 -13.75
C LYS A 74 4.64 -3.02 -12.56
N ILE A 75 5.26 -3.42 -11.45
CA ILE A 75 4.57 -3.84 -10.22
C ILE A 75 3.89 -2.64 -9.54
N LEU A 76 4.61 -1.53 -9.39
CA LEU A 76 4.12 -0.32 -8.72
C LEU A 76 2.92 0.29 -9.45
N LYS A 77 2.86 0.21 -10.80
CA LYS A 77 1.68 0.63 -11.56
C LYS A 77 0.43 -0.19 -11.23
N GLU A 78 0.57 -1.48 -10.94
CA GLU A 78 -0.56 -2.29 -10.46
C GLU A 78 -0.98 -1.84 -9.06
N LEU A 79 -0.02 -1.65 -8.16
CA LEU A 79 -0.27 -1.20 -6.80
C LEU A 79 -0.96 0.18 -6.77
N VAL A 80 -0.60 1.12 -7.64
CA VAL A 80 -1.30 2.42 -7.77
C VAL A 80 -2.73 2.25 -8.29
N LYS A 81 -3.00 1.28 -9.17
CA LYS A 81 -4.38 1.00 -9.60
C LYS A 81 -5.22 0.43 -8.47
N GLU A 82 -4.64 -0.44 -7.65
CA GLU A 82 -5.30 -1.04 -6.49
C GLU A 82 -5.50 -0.04 -5.34
N ALA A 83 -4.53 0.85 -5.10
CA ALA A 83 -4.53 1.82 -4.02
C ALA A 83 -4.01 3.20 -4.48
N PRO A 84 -4.79 3.96 -5.26
CA PRO A 84 -4.34 5.23 -5.86
C PRO A 84 -4.01 6.32 -4.83
N ASN A 85 -4.55 6.22 -3.62
CA ASN A 85 -4.28 7.13 -2.51
C ASN A 85 -3.20 6.64 -1.54
N ASN A 86 -2.49 5.55 -1.86
CA ASN A 86 -1.30 5.16 -1.10
C ASN A 86 -0.13 6.08 -1.51
N TYR A 87 0.23 7.01 -0.65
CA TYR A 87 1.26 8.01 -0.93
C TYR A 87 2.66 7.39 -1.01
N ASN A 88 2.93 6.31 -0.26
CA ASN A 88 4.19 5.55 -0.34
C ASN A 88 4.38 4.91 -1.72
N VAL A 89 3.37 4.22 -2.24
CA VAL A 89 3.44 3.57 -3.55
C VAL A 89 3.62 4.61 -4.67
N ASN A 90 2.92 5.74 -4.57
CA ASN A 90 3.10 6.86 -5.49
C ASN A 90 4.54 7.43 -5.40
N PHE A 91 5.09 7.58 -4.19
CA PHE A 91 6.48 7.99 -3.99
C PHE A 91 7.45 7.03 -4.69
N LYS A 92 7.33 5.73 -4.41
CA LYS A 92 8.19 4.69 -4.99
C LYS A 92 8.09 4.67 -6.52
N LEU A 93 6.88 4.78 -7.08
CA LEU A 93 6.69 4.83 -8.53
C LEU A 93 7.33 6.07 -9.16
N GLY A 94 7.12 7.24 -8.55
CA GLY A 94 7.74 8.49 -8.98
C GLY A 94 9.27 8.45 -8.91
N TYR A 95 9.82 7.90 -7.83
CA TYR A 95 11.27 7.69 -7.67
C TYR A 95 11.82 6.79 -8.78
N CYS A 96 11.18 5.65 -9.07
CA CYS A 96 11.62 4.77 -10.15
C CYS A 96 11.58 5.46 -11.51
N TYR A 97 10.55 6.26 -11.80
CA TYR A 97 10.50 7.03 -13.05
C TYR A 97 11.69 7.99 -13.20
N LEU A 98 12.13 8.66 -12.12
CA LEU A 98 13.33 9.51 -12.15
C LEU A 98 14.63 8.77 -12.51
N LYS A 99 14.65 7.44 -12.31
CA LYS A 99 15.79 6.59 -12.60
C LYS A 99 15.80 6.05 -14.04
N THR A 100 14.69 6.16 -14.76
CA THR A 100 14.62 5.79 -16.17
C THR A 100 15.36 6.81 -17.06
N SER A 101 15.78 6.41 -18.26
CA SER A 101 16.42 7.34 -19.20
C SER A 101 15.43 8.29 -19.90
N LEU A 102 14.24 7.77 -20.28
CA LEU A 102 13.31 8.47 -21.17
C LEU A 102 12.01 8.92 -20.49
N GLU A 103 11.67 8.34 -19.34
CA GLU A 103 10.34 8.50 -18.72
C GLU A 103 10.37 9.36 -17.44
N LYS A 104 11.48 10.08 -17.18
CA LYS A 104 11.64 10.92 -15.98
C LYS A 104 10.52 11.94 -15.79
N HIS A 105 9.98 12.48 -16.89
CA HIS A 105 8.86 13.42 -16.88
C HIS A 105 7.60 12.81 -16.21
N LYS A 106 7.41 11.50 -16.27
CA LYS A 106 6.26 10.82 -15.64
C LYS A 106 6.31 10.83 -14.12
N ALA A 107 7.49 11.11 -13.52
CA ALA A 107 7.66 11.12 -12.09
C ALA A 107 6.82 12.20 -11.39
N ILE A 108 6.63 13.36 -12.05
CA ILE A 108 5.99 14.55 -11.47
C ILE A 108 4.62 14.21 -10.90
N GLN A 109 3.71 13.64 -11.69
CA GLN A 109 2.34 13.36 -11.25
C GLN A 109 2.28 12.44 -10.01
N TYR A 110 3.19 11.48 -9.89
CA TYR A 110 3.21 10.53 -8.78
C TYR A 110 3.87 11.14 -7.55
N LEU A 111 4.91 11.96 -7.73
CA LEU A 111 5.56 12.68 -6.63
C LEU A 111 4.67 13.82 -6.09
N GLU A 112 3.90 14.49 -6.94
CA GLU A 112 2.85 15.45 -6.53
C GLU A 112 1.78 14.77 -5.66
N LYS A 113 1.41 13.54 -5.99
CA LYS A 113 0.51 12.75 -5.15
C LYS A 113 1.18 12.38 -3.83
N ALA A 114 2.43 11.93 -3.87
CA ALA A 114 3.17 11.51 -2.68
C ALA A 114 3.32 12.62 -1.62
N VAL A 115 3.65 13.85 -2.04
CA VAL A 115 3.84 14.97 -1.10
C VAL A 115 2.56 15.36 -0.33
N GLN A 116 1.37 14.97 -0.81
CA GLN A 116 0.11 15.17 -0.08
C GLN A 116 0.02 14.36 1.23
N GLY A 117 0.81 13.28 1.34
CA GLY A 117 0.91 12.44 2.53
C GLY A 117 2.32 12.29 3.06
N ALA A 118 3.23 13.21 2.71
CA ALA A 118 4.59 13.21 3.24
C ALA A 118 4.59 13.50 4.74
N SER A 119 5.22 12.64 5.54
CA SER A 119 5.14 12.73 7.00
C SER A 119 6.40 12.24 7.69
N ARG A 120 6.71 12.83 8.85
CA ARG A 120 7.77 12.34 9.76
C ARG A 120 7.45 10.98 10.38
N ASN A 121 6.18 10.59 10.35
CA ASN A 121 5.71 9.32 10.91
C ASN A 121 5.80 8.16 9.90
N TYR A 122 6.33 8.40 8.70
CA TYR A 122 6.58 7.37 7.71
C TYR A 122 7.51 6.28 8.27
N ILE A 123 7.15 5.02 8.05
CA ILE A 123 7.93 3.84 8.51
C ILE A 123 8.46 3.09 7.28
N PRO A 124 9.78 3.18 6.98
CA PRO A 124 10.37 2.55 5.80
C PRO A 124 10.15 1.04 5.68
N GLU A 125 10.12 0.33 6.81
CA GLU A 125 9.99 -1.13 6.87
C GLU A 125 8.54 -1.63 6.73
N ASP A 126 7.54 -0.73 6.86
CA ASP A 126 6.14 -1.10 6.73
C ASP A 126 5.69 -1.03 5.25
N LEU A 127 5.65 -2.20 4.62
CA LEU A 127 5.18 -2.38 3.24
C LEU A 127 3.72 -1.95 3.02
N MET A 128 2.95 -1.78 4.10
CA MET A 128 1.56 -1.32 4.05
C MET A 128 1.40 0.15 4.44
N ASP A 129 2.48 0.85 4.78
CA ASP A 129 2.40 2.27 5.10
C ASP A 129 1.81 3.03 3.91
N THR A 130 0.88 3.92 4.22
CA THR A 130 0.19 4.76 3.24
C THR A 130 0.79 6.15 3.18
N LEU A 131 1.58 6.55 4.19
CA LEU A 131 2.31 7.82 4.23
C LEU A 131 3.54 7.76 3.33
N ALA A 132 3.99 8.91 2.86
CA ALA A 132 5.22 9.02 2.08
C ALA A 132 6.36 9.57 2.94
N PRO A 133 7.62 9.26 2.60
CA PRO A 133 8.79 9.90 3.22
C PRO A 133 8.80 11.41 2.97
N LEU A 134 9.35 12.21 3.89
CA LEU A 134 9.54 13.66 3.69
C LEU A 134 10.44 13.96 2.49
N GLU A 135 11.34 13.04 2.17
CA GLU A 135 12.21 13.06 1.00
C GLU A 135 11.42 13.15 -0.32
N SER A 136 10.12 12.85 -0.32
CA SER A 136 9.22 13.08 -1.45
C SER A 136 9.32 14.51 -2.00
N TYR A 137 9.44 15.53 -1.14
CA TYR A 137 9.62 16.93 -1.57
C TYR A 137 10.92 17.13 -2.33
N TYR A 138 12.00 16.48 -1.87
CA TYR A 138 13.30 16.56 -2.55
C TYR A 138 13.23 15.96 -3.95
N PHE A 139 12.64 14.76 -4.07
CA PHE A 139 12.52 14.10 -5.36
C PHE A 139 11.54 14.81 -6.29
N LEU A 140 10.45 15.40 -5.77
CA LEU A 140 9.56 16.24 -6.57
C LEU A 140 10.29 17.47 -7.11
N GLY A 141 11.07 18.17 -6.26
CA GLY A 141 11.90 19.28 -6.70
C GLY A 141 12.89 18.89 -7.81
N LYS A 142 13.51 17.71 -7.71
CA LYS A 142 14.36 17.15 -8.78
C LYS A 142 13.56 16.86 -10.06
N ALA A 143 12.36 16.32 -9.94
CA ALA A 143 11.49 16.02 -11.08
C ALA A 143 11.14 17.30 -11.85
N TYR A 144 10.71 18.34 -11.15
CA TYR A 144 10.46 19.65 -11.72
C TYR A 144 11.72 20.25 -12.38
N HIS A 145 12.87 20.20 -11.70
CA HIS A 145 14.13 20.72 -12.24
C HIS A 145 14.54 20.04 -13.55
N ILE A 146 14.51 18.70 -13.59
CA ILE A 146 14.85 17.94 -14.81
C ILE A 146 13.90 18.25 -15.95
N ASN A 147 12.67 18.65 -15.63
CA ASN A 147 11.63 19.00 -16.59
C ASN A 147 11.53 20.51 -16.86
N TYR A 148 12.57 21.29 -16.52
CA TYR A 148 12.66 22.74 -16.73
C TYR A 148 11.60 23.59 -15.99
N GLN A 149 10.93 23.01 -14.99
CA GLN A 149 9.97 23.69 -14.10
C GLN A 149 10.69 24.28 -12.90
N PHE A 150 11.56 25.25 -13.15
CA PHE A 150 12.50 25.74 -12.15
C PHE A 150 11.83 26.45 -10.98
N GLN A 151 10.73 27.17 -11.22
CA GLN A 151 10.02 27.89 -10.17
C GLN A 151 9.36 26.90 -9.21
N GLU A 152 8.67 25.90 -9.74
CA GLU A 152 8.05 24.82 -8.99
C GLU A 152 9.10 24.01 -8.22
N ALA A 153 10.27 23.77 -8.80
CA ALA A 153 11.39 23.12 -8.11
C ALA A 153 11.85 23.94 -6.89
N ILE A 154 12.08 25.24 -7.07
CA ILE A 154 12.48 26.15 -5.99
C ILE A 154 11.42 26.18 -4.89
N ASP A 155 10.15 26.33 -5.25
CA ASP A 155 9.06 26.44 -4.29
C ASP A 155 8.85 25.13 -3.51
N THR A 156 8.97 23.99 -4.19
CA THR A 156 8.90 22.67 -3.54
C THR A 156 10.05 22.47 -2.55
N LEU A 157 11.27 22.84 -2.92
CA LEU A 157 12.45 22.62 -2.07
C LEU A 157 12.48 23.53 -0.83
N LYS A 158 11.71 24.62 -0.80
CA LYS A 158 11.57 25.46 0.41
C LYS A 158 10.93 24.71 1.58
N TYR A 159 10.12 23.66 1.32
CA TYR A 159 9.52 22.82 2.37
C TYR A 159 10.53 21.98 3.16
N LEU A 160 11.78 21.87 2.69
CA LEU A 160 12.84 21.11 3.34
C LEU A 160 13.70 21.96 4.31
N ARG A 161 13.41 23.25 4.44
CA ARG A 161 14.17 24.18 5.28
C ARG A 161 13.66 24.25 6.72
#